data_AF-A0A1E3I0N3-F1
#
_entry.id   AF-A0A1E3I0N3-F1
#
_cell.length_a   1.000
_cell.length_b   1.000
_cell.length_c   1.000
_cell.angle_alpha   90.00
_cell.angle_beta   90.00
_cell.angle_gamma   90.00
#
_symmetry.space_group_name_H-M   'P 1'
#
loop_
_entity.id
_entity.type
_entity.pdbx_description
1 polymer ?
#
loop_
_entity_poly.entity_id
_entity_poly.type
_entity_poly.pdbx_seq_one_letter_code
_entity_poly.pdbx_strand_id
1 'polypeptide(L)'
;MYRRRMGMSHQAPVWAELAKLKAQPVLNPHFRMVQAFVNHLNGLAEVTVRVGNLPRWLIEIQELIGRLQDRTYARIPLTPEERVCLLTFVSTWQCRCGPPYHMERPEAQLVLITLLEFAQR
;
A
#
# COMPACT_ATOMS: atom_id res chain seq x y z
N MET A 1 -28.06 12.70 3.67
CA MET A 1 -26.59 12.80 3.66
C MET A 1 -26.02 11.69 4.55
N TYR A 2 -25.53 10.59 3.97
CA TYR A 2 -25.00 9.46 4.74
C TYR A 2 -23.57 9.77 5.23
N ARG A 3 -23.46 10.27 6.47
CA ARG A 3 -22.19 10.35 7.21
C ARG A 3 -21.80 8.92 7.61
N ARG A 4 -21.03 8.26 6.75
CA ARG A 4 -20.52 6.90 6.97
C ARG A 4 -19.70 6.92 8.26
N ARG A 5 -20.23 6.31 9.33
CA ARG A 5 -19.50 6.00 10.57
C ARG A 5 -18.25 5.22 10.20
N MET A 6 -17.09 5.89 10.17
CA MET A 6 -15.82 5.19 10.27
C MET A 6 -15.76 4.63 11.68
N GLY A 7 -15.99 3.32 11.79
CA GLY A 7 -15.78 2.60 13.03
C GLY A 7 -14.35 2.86 13.49
N MET A 8 -14.22 3.43 14.69
CA MET A 8 -13.00 3.33 15.48
C MET A 8 -12.86 1.88 15.91
N SER A 9 -12.40 1.02 15.01
CA SER A 9 -11.85 -0.27 15.41
C SER A 9 -10.61 0.04 16.26
N HIS A 10 -10.53 -0.57 17.45
CA HIS A 10 -9.29 -0.70 18.21
C HIS A 10 -8.26 -1.40 17.31
N GLN A 11 -7.63 -0.66 16.41
CA GLN A 11 -6.53 -1.12 15.60
C GLN A 11 -5.33 -1.15 16.55
N ALA A 12 -4.70 -2.32 16.70
CA ALA A 12 -3.29 -2.33 17.06
C ALA A 12 -2.59 -1.25 16.20
N PRO A 13 -1.62 -0.49 16.75
CA PRO A 13 -1.04 0.64 16.02
C PRO A 13 -0.70 0.15 14.61
N VAL A 14 -1.16 0.82 13.56
CA VAL A 14 -1.09 0.37 12.14
C VAL A 14 0.27 -0.24 11.79
N TRP A 15 1.32 0.27 12.45
CA TRP A 15 2.69 -0.23 12.48
C TRP A 15 2.90 -1.68 12.95
N ALA A 16 2.27 -2.12 14.04
CA ALA A 16 2.38 -3.46 14.59
C ALA A 16 1.77 -4.52 13.68
N GLU A 17 0.62 -4.23 13.05
CA GLU A 17 0.03 -5.12 12.06
C GLU A 17 0.86 -5.19 10.77
N LEU A 18 1.40 -4.04 10.33
CA LEU A 18 2.33 -4.02 9.20
C LEU A 18 3.61 -4.82 9.50
N ALA A 19 4.13 -4.75 10.73
CA ALA A 19 5.28 -5.55 11.15
C ALA A 19 5.01 -7.06 11.12
N LYS A 20 3.80 -7.51 11.48
CA LYS A 20 3.40 -8.92 11.35
C LYS A 20 3.36 -9.38 9.90
N LEU A 21 2.83 -8.54 9.02
CA LEU A 21 2.83 -8.82 7.58
C LEU A 21 4.25 -8.85 7.01
N LYS A 22 5.14 -8.00 7.53
CA LYS A 22 6.56 -8.01 7.16
C LYS A 22 7.32 -9.24 7.66
N ALA A 23 6.94 -9.82 8.79
CA ALA A 23 7.58 -11.03 9.30
C ALA A 23 7.33 -12.27 8.42
N GLN A 24 6.38 -12.19 7.49
CA GLN A 24 6.07 -13.29 6.59
C GLN A 24 7.08 -13.34 5.42
N PRO A 25 7.56 -14.54 5.04
CA PRO A 25 8.62 -14.70 4.04
C PRO A 25 8.18 -14.35 2.62
N VAL A 26 6.91 -14.60 2.28
CA VAL A 26 6.34 -14.28 0.95
C VAL A 26 4.91 -13.81 1.15
N LEU A 27 4.47 -12.85 0.32
CA LEU A 27 3.06 -12.41 0.27
C LEU A 27 2.20 -13.51 -0.37
N ASN A 28 1.70 -14.41 0.47
CA ASN A 28 0.94 -15.57 0.04
C ASN A 28 -0.46 -15.17 -0.49
N PRO A 29 -0.81 -15.53 -1.73
CA PRO A 29 -2.09 -15.19 -2.34
C PRO A 29 -3.30 -15.78 -1.61
N HIS A 30 -3.17 -16.98 -1.02
CA HIS A 30 -4.26 -17.66 -0.33
C HIS A 30 -4.76 -16.89 0.90
N PHE A 31 -3.90 -16.05 1.49
CA PHE A 31 -4.22 -15.26 2.68
C PHE A 31 -4.47 -13.78 2.37
N ARG A 32 -4.63 -13.41 1.09
CA ARG A 32 -4.94 -12.01 0.67
C ARG A 32 -3.93 -10.99 1.21
N MET A 33 -2.67 -11.39 1.32
CA MET A 33 -1.65 -10.60 2.02
C MET A 33 -1.32 -9.28 1.34
N VAL A 34 -1.34 -9.24 0.00
CA VAL A 34 -1.15 -7.99 -0.76
C VAL A 34 -2.24 -6.99 -0.40
N GLN A 35 -3.50 -7.42 -0.36
CA GLN A 35 -4.65 -6.58 -0.01
C GLN A 35 -4.55 -6.08 1.43
N ALA A 36 -4.16 -6.97 2.36
CA ALA A 36 -3.92 -6.60 3.74
C ALA A 36 -2.81 -5.53 3.84
N PHE A 37 -1.69 -5.71 3.13
CA PHE A 37 -0.58 -4.75 3.12
C PHE A 37 -1.02 -3.38 2.58
N VAL A 38 -1.72 -3.36 1.44
CA VAL A 38 -2.28 -2.15 0.82
C VAL A 38 -3.25 -1.41 1.75
N ASN A 39 -4.13 -2.14 2.45
CA ASN A 39 -5.05 -1.54 3.41
C ASN A 39 -4.32 -0.86 4.57
N HIS A 40 -3.24 -1.47 5.08
CA HIS A 40 -2.40 -0.86 6.11
C HIS A 40 -1.64 0.35 5.57
N LEU A 41 -1.12 0.31 4.34
CA LEU A 41 -0.49 1.46 3.71
C LEU A 41 -1.43 2.66 3.58
N ASN A 42 -2.71 2.43 3.27
CA ASN A 42 -3.73 3.50 3.23
C ASN A 42 -3.92 4.14 4.61
N GLY A 43 -4.08 3.32 5.67
CA GLY A 43 -4.19 3.84 7.03
C GLY A 43 -2.93 4.56 7.50
N LEU A 44 -1.76 4.07 7.08
CA LEU A 44 -0.47 4.66 7.41
C LEU A 44 -0.27 6.03 6.76
N ALA A 45 -0.75 6.21 5.53
CA ALA A 45 -0.67 7.48 4.84
C ALA A 45 -1.41 8.60 5.59
N GLU A 46 -2.61 8.31 6.11
CA GLU A 46 -3.37 9.29 6.89
C GLU A 46 -2.63 9.71 8.16
N VAL A 47 -1.99 8.75 8.85
CA VAL A 47 -1.19 9.03 10.04
C VAL A 47 0.07 9.83 9.69
N THR A 48 0.82 9.40 8.68
CA THR A 48 2.09 10.02 8.27
C THR A 48 1.91 11.44 7.76
N VAL A 49 0.83 11.72 7.05
CA VAL A 49 0.49 13.08 6.58
C VAL A 49 0.21 14.01 7.76
N ARG A 50 -0.55 13.57 8.76
CA ARG A 50 -0.85 14.37 9.96
C ARG A 50 0.40 14.75 10.74
N VAL A 51 1.42 13.89 10.74
CA VAL A 51 2.70 14.12 11.44
C VAL A 51 3.80 14.66 10.53
N GLY A 52 3.49 15.00 9.26
CA GLY A 52 4.46 15.53 8.30
C GLY A 52 5.58 14.57 7.89
N ASN A 53 5.37 13.25 7.99
CA ASN A 53 6.38 12.22 7.74
C ASN A 53 6.02 11.29 6.57
N LEU A 54 5.69 11.89 5.42
CA LEU A 54 5.41 11.16 4.19
C LEU A 54 6.58 10.28 3.68
N PRO A 55 7.87 10.65 3.85
CA PRO A 55 8.98 9.78 3.44
C PRO A 55 8.91 8.39 4.07
N ARG A 56 8.45 8.28 5.32
CA ARG A 56 8.26 7.00 5.98
C ARG A 56 7.20 6.14 5.31
N TRP A 57 6.13 6.75 4.79
CA TRP A 57 5.12 6.01 4.02
C TRP A 57 5.70 5.49 2.70
N LEU A 58 6.54 6.28 2.01
CA LEU A 58 7.21 5.83 0.78
C LEU A 58 8.12 4.61 0.99
N ILE A 59 8.86 4.57 2.10
CA ILE A 59 9.69 3.40 2.48
C ILE A 59 8.83 2.13 2.58
N GLU A 60 7.64 2.25 3.16
CA GLU A 60 6.73 1.12 3.34
C GLU A 60 6.15 0.61 2.01
N ILE A 61 5.97 1.50 1.03
CA ILE A 61 5.57 1.08 -0.31
C ILE A 61 6.74 0.42 -1.05
N GLN A 62 7.96 0.92 -0.90
CA GLN A 62 9.15 0.29 -1.48
C GLN A 62 9.35 -1.13 -0.94
N GLU A 63 9.08 -1.36 0.34
CA GLU A 63 9.06 -2.70 0.95
C GLU A 63 8.02 -3.61 0.27
N LEU A 64 6.80 -3.11 0.01
CA LEU A 64 5.80 -3.86 -0.75
C LEU A 64 6.31 -4.22 -2.15
N ILE A 65 6.95 -3.27 -2.86
CA ILE A 65 7.54 -3.51 -4.17
C ILE A 65 8.60 -4.61 -4.11
N GLY A 66 9.51 -4.57 -3.12
CA GLY A 66 10.53 -5.61 -2.93
C GLY A 66 9.90 -6.99 -2.75
N ARG A 67 8.83 -7.10 -1.97
CA ARG A 67 8.11 -8.37 -1.79
C ARG A 67 7.38 -8.85 -3.04
N LEU A 68 6.85 -7.93 -3.84
CA LEU A 68 6.26 -8.25 -5.14
C LEU A 68 7.33 -8.72 -6.14
N GLN A 69 8.53 -8.13 -6.09
CA GLN A 69 9.70 -8.59 -6.85
C GLN A 69 10.10 -10.00 -6.44
N ASP A 70 10.28 -10.28 -5.14
CA ASP A 70 10.61 -11.61 -4.63
C ASP A 70 9.59 -12.65 -5.09
N ARG A 71 8.31 -12.30 -5.02
CA ARG A 71 7.22 -13.16 -5.46
C ARG A 71 7.25 -13.41 -6.98
N THR A 72 7.65 -12.40 -7.76
CA THR A 72 7.87 -12.52 -9.21
C THR A 72 9.04 -13.45 -9.51
N TYR A 73 10.16 -13.33 -8.79
CA TYR A 73 11.30 -14.25 -8.91
C TYR A 73 10.96 -15.68 -8.50
N ALA A 74 10.09 -15.85 -7.50
CA ALA A 74 9.54 -17.14 -7.09
C ALA A 74 8.49 -17.71 -8.06
N ARG A 75 8.18 -17.01 -9.16
CA ARG A 75 7.17 -17.40 -10.17
C ARG A 75 5.76 -17.58 -9.61
N ILE A 76 5.41 -16.82 -8.58
CA ILE A 76 4.06 -16.83 -7.98
C ILE A 76 3.29 -15.62 -8.54
N PRO A 77 2.44 -15.78 -9.55
CA PRO A 77 1.77 -14.65 -10.19
C PRO A 77 0.78 -13.97 -9.24
N LEU A 78 0.56 -12.67 -9.39
CA LEU A 78 -0.51 -11.94 -8.71
C LEU A 78 -1.89 -12.47 -9.13
N THR A 79 -2.78 -12.68 -8.15
CA THR A 79 -4.17 -13.07 -8.46
C THR A 79 -4.93 -11.89 -9.08
N PRO A 80 -6.03 -12.14 -9.82
CA PRO A 80 -6.85 -11.07 -10.37
C PRO A 80 -7.31 -10.04 -9.32
N GLU A 81 -7.66 -10.49 -8.12
CA GLU A 81 -8.10 -9.63 -7.02
C GLU A 81 -6.97 -8.76 -6.47
N GLU A 82 -5.74 -9.30 -6.40
CA GLU A 82 -4.56 -8.54 -5.99
C GLU A 82 -4.21 -7.48 -7.04
N ARG A 83 -4.29 -7.81 -8.32
CA ARG A 83 -4.09 -6.85 -9.43
C ARG A 83 -5.09 -5.70 -9.33
N VAL A 84 -6.39 -6.00 -9.20
CA VAL A 84 -7.44 -4.98 -9.04
C VAL A 84 -7.21 -4.12 -7.80
N CYS A 85 -6.78 -4.72 -6.70
CA CYS A 85 -6.45 -3.99 -5.47
C CYS A 85 -5.30 -2.99 -5.68
N LEU A 86 -4.21 -3.42 -6.32
CA LEU A 86 -3.06 -2.55 -6.63
C LEU A 86 -3.44 -1.44 -7.61
N LEU A 87 -4.19 -1.75 -8.68
CA LEU A 87 -4.67 -0.75 -9.64
C LEU A 87 -5.53 0.32 -8.96
N THR A 88 -6.46 -0.10 -8.11
CA THR A 88 -7.34 0.81 -7.37
C THR A 88 -6.55 1.68 -6.42
N PHE A 89 -5.57 1.10 -5.73
CA PHE A 89 -4.68 1.84 -4.83
C PHE A 89 -3.89 2.91 -5.59
N VAL A 90 -3.21 2.54 -6.68
CA VAL A 90 -2.41 3.48 -7.47
C VAL A 90 -3.28 4.61 -8.04
N SER A 91 -4.41 4.26 -8.66
CA SER A 91 -5.35 5.24 -9.21
C SER A 91 -5.84 6.23 -8.14
N THR A 92 -6.21 5.73 -6.95
CA THR A 92 -6.65 6.57 -5.83
C THR A 92 -5.57 7.56 -5.41
N TRP A 93 -4.31 7.13 -5.34
CA TRP A 93 -3.21 7.98 -4.91
C TRP A 93 -2.76 8.96 -5.99
N GLN A 94 -2.79 8.59 -7.27
CA GLN A 94 -2.56 9.52 -8.38
C GLN A 94 -3.58 10.66 -8.40
N CYS A 95 -4.83 10.41 -8.02
CA CYS A 95 -5.84 11.46 -7.88
C CYS A 95 -5.63 12.37 -6.65
N ARG A 96 -4.75 12.00 -5.70
CA ARG A 96 -4.52 12.71 -4.43
C ARG A 96 -3.26 13.59 -4.45
N CYS A 97 -2.80 14.02 -5.62
CA CYS A 97 -1.60 14.84 -5.81
C CYS A 97 -1.72 16.33 -5.38
N GLY A 98 -2.48 16.63 -4.32
CA GLY A 98 -2.63 17.98 -3.78
C GLY A 98 -2.37 18.04 -2.26
N PRO A 99 -2.31 19.25 -1.67
CA PRO A 99 -2.30 19.41 -0.21
C PRO A 99 -3.51 18.68 0.42
N PRO A 100 -3.34 17.96 1.54
CA PRO A 100 -2.18 17.93 2.45
C PRO A 100 -1.12 16.88 2.10
N TYR A 101 -1.31 16.08 1.05
CA TYR A 101 -0.45 14.94 0.75
C TYR A 101 0.84 15.33 0.03
N HIS A 102 0.87 16.48 -0.67
CA HIS A 102 2.06 17.04 -1.34
C HIS A 102 2.90 15.98 -2.08
N MET A 103 2.23 15.07 -2.80
CA MET A 103 2.87 13.98 -3.55
C MET A 103 3.49 14.43 -4.87
N GLU A 104 3.73 15.74 -5.03
CA GLU A 104 4.47 16.35 -6.14
C GLU A 104 5.97 15.99 -6.12
N ARG A 105 6.38 15.11 -5.20
CA ARG A 105 7.71 14.53 -5.14
C ARG A 105 7.86 13.46 -6.23
N PRO A 106 8.89 13.54 -7.09
CA PRO A 106 9.09 12.58 -8.17
C PRO A 106 9.20 11.13 -7.66
N GLU A 107 9.71 10.92 -6.44
CA GLU A 107 9.85 9.60 -5.83
C GLU A 107 8.49 8.91 -5.59
N ALA A 108 7.48 9.68 -5.17
CA ALA A 108 6.14 9.14 -4.96
C ALA A 108 5.52 8.67 -6.28
N GLN A 109 5.72 9.44 -7.34
CA GLN A 109 5.25 9.08 -8.69
C GLN A 109 5.94 7.82 -9.22
N LEU A 110 7.27 7.72 -9.06
CA LEU A 110 8.04 6.55 -9.49
C LEU A 110 7.58 5.26 -8.80
N VAL A 111 7.33 5.33 -7.49
CA VAL A 111 6.86 4.19 -6.70
C VAL A 111 5.45 3.76 -7.14
N LEU A 112 4.54 4.71 -7.40
CA LEU A 112 3.20 4.42 -7.89
C LEU A 112 3.19 3.83 -9.31
N ILE A 113 4.04 4.35 -10.22
CA ILE A 113 4.22 3.78 -11.56
C ILE A 113 4.77 2.35 -11.47
N THR A 114 5.74 2.10 -10.60
CA THR A 114 6.31 0.76 -10.42
C THR A 114 5.23 -0.23 -9.95
N LEU A 115 4.37 0.15 -9.01
CA LEU A 115 3.24 -0.69 -8.58
C LEU A 115 2.23 -0.94 -9.71
N LEU A 116 1.98 0.07 -10.56
CA LEU A 116 1.10 -0.07 -11.72
C LEU A 116 1.62 -1.12 -12.68
N GLU A 117 2.92 -1.08 -12.99
CA GLU A 117 3.59 -2.07 -13.85
C GLU A 117 3.47 -3.49 -13.29
N PHE A 118 3.59 -3.68 -11.98
CA PHE A 118 3.37 -4.99 -11.35
C PHE A 118 1.95 -5.49 -11.53
N ALA A 119 0.95 -4.61 -11.45
CA ALA A 119 -0.45 -5.00 -11.55
C ALA A 119 -0.88 -5.32 -13.00
N GLN A 120 -0.17 -4.79 -14.00
CA GLN A 120 -0.47 -4.97 -15.42
C GLN A 120 0.21 -6.20 -16.05
N ARG A 121 1.25 -6.75 -15.42
CA ARG A 121 1.89 -8.03 -15.79
C ARG A 121 1.09 -9.21 -15.25
#